data_AF-A0A949Q1K6-F1
#
_entry.id   AF-A0A949Q1K6-F1
#
_cell.length_a   1.000
_cell.length_b   1.000
_cell.length_c   1.000
_cell.angle_alpha   90.00
_cell.angle_beta   90.00
_cell.angle_gamma   90.00
#
_symmetry.space_group_name_H-M   'P 1'
#
loop_
_entity.id
_entity.type
_entity.pdbx_description
1 polymer ?
#
loop_
_entity_poly.entity_id
_entity_poly.type
_entity_poly.pdbx_seq_one_letter_code
_entity_poly.pdbx_strand_id
1 'polypeptide(L)'
;MKKNYKILGFTFLIEEQKIHNTLNELDFLSTPQSQEFNLDEDLLQFKLDNETTIDIGWYPSFDANGRFVVQRIKNSDWENPEKYIEVKWDKSLLLEALKSVMN
;
A
#
# COMPACT_ATOMS: atom_id res chain seq x y z
N MET A 1 6.78 11.92 16.58
CA MET A 1 5.87 11.33 17.59
C MET A 1 5.04 10.33 16.84
N LYS A 2 4.85 9.10 17.32
CA LYS A 2 4.03 8.15 16.56
C LYS A 2 2.53 8.35 16.80
N LYS A 3 1.73 8.11 15.77
CA LYS A 3 0.26 8.15 15.81
C LYS A 3 -0.34 6.84 15.28
N ASN A 4 -1.56 6.56 15.73
CA ASN A 4 -2.34 5.42 15.28
C ASN A 4 -3.02 5.74 13.94
N TYR A 5 -2.78 4.92 12.93
CA TYR A 5 -3.42 4.99 11.62
C TYR A 5 -4.16 3.68 11.35
N LYS A 6 -5.39 3.79 10.83
CA LYS A 6 -6.15 2.62 10.36
C LYS A 6 -5.80 2.35 8.90
N ILE A 7 -5.31 1.17 8.61
CA ILE A 7 -4.98 0.71 7.24
C ILE A 7 -5.56 -0.69 7.09
N LEU A 8 -6.40 -0.92 6.06
CA LEU A 8 -7.09 -2.19 5.83
C LEU A 8 -7.93 -2.68 7.02
N GLY A 9 -8.35 -1.77 7.91
CA GLY A 9 -9.08 -2.09 9.14
C GLY A 9 -8.21 -2.43 10.36
N PHE A 10 -6.88 -2.40 10.22
CA PHE A 10 -5.92 -2.65 11.31
C PHE A 10 -5.25 -1.35 11.75
N THR A 11 -4.92 -1.25 13.04
CA THR A 11 -4.21 -0.09 13.60
C THR A 11 -2.71 -0.28 13.51
N PHE A 12 -2.02 0.67 12.91
CA PHE A 12 -0.56 0.74 12.83
C PHE A 12 -0.05 1.99 13.54
N LEU A 13 1.09 1.86 14.22
CA LEU A 13 1.76 2.96 14.89
C LEU A 13 2.87 3.50 13.97
N ILE A 14 2.61 4.64 13.33
CA ILE A 14 3.48 5.24 12.30
C ILE A 14 3.98 6.59 12.82
N GLU A 15 5.19 7.01 12.43
CA GLU A 15 5.64 8.38 12.74
C GLU A 15 4.63 9.40 12.24
N GLU A 16 4.41 10.46 13.01
CA GLU A 16 3.44 11.50 12.68
C GLU A 16 3.93 12.30 11.48
N GLN A 17 3.28 12.06 10.36
CA GLN A 17 3.50 12.75 9.10
C GLN A 17 2.28 12.63 8.20
N LYS A 18 2.33 13.30 7.05
CA LYS A 18 1.33 13.13 6.01
C LYS A 18 1.37 11.68 5.51
N ILE A 19 0.21 11.04 5.53
CA ILE A 19 -0.07 9.74 4.94
C ILE A 19 -1.02 9.97 3.76
N HIS A 20 -0.77 9.29 2.66
CA HIS A 20 -1.75 9.09 1.59
C HIS A 20 -2.37 7.71 1.76
N ASN A 21 -3.70 7.58 1.70
CA ASN A 21 -4.39 6.31 2.00
C ASN A 21 -5.80 6.27 1.38
N THR A 22 -5.87 6.20 0.05
CA THR A 22 -7.08 5.85 -0.69
C THR A 22 -7.35 4.34 -0.67
N LEU A 23 -6.36 3.52 -0.28
CA LEU A 23 -6.50 2.07 -0.10
C LEU A 23 -7.66 1.68 0.83
N ASN A 24 -7.95 2.49 1.84
CA ASN A 24 -9.06 2.26 2.76
C ASN A 24 -10.45 2.43 2.13
N GLU A 25 -10.54 3.07 0.97
CA GLU A 25 -11.79 3.29 0.24
C GLU A 25 -12.19 2.07 -0.61
N LEU A 26 -11.28 1.13 -0.80
CA LEU A 26 -11.53 -0.10 -1.58
C LEU A 26 -12.48 -1.06 -0.85
N ASP A 27 -13.44 -1.58 -1.59
CA ASP A 27 -14.35 -2.63 -1.13
C ASP A 27 -13.89 -4.01 -1.60
N PHE A 28 -13.24 -4.74 -0.70
CA PHE A 28 -12.77 -6.11 -0.93
C PHE A 28 -13.90 -7.16 -0.93
N LEU A 29 -15.15 -6.80 -0.62
CA LEU A 29 -16.29 -7.67 -0.86
C LEU A 29 -16.78 -7.60 -2.32
N SER A 30 -16.32 -6.59 -3.06
CA SER A 30 -16.55 -6.45 -4.50
C SER A 30 -15.32 -6.89 -5.31
N THR A 31 -15.40 -6.71 -6.63
CA THR A 31 -14.34 -7.05 -7.59
C THR A 31 -13.49 -5.83 -7.95
N PRO A 32 -12.27 -6.01 -8.49
CA PRO A 32 -11.49 -4.91 -9.07
C PRO A 32 -12.26 -4.17 -10.16
N GLN A 33 -12.95 -4.90 -11.04
CA GLN A 33 -13.68 -4.35 -12.19
C GLN A 33 -14.73 -3.30 -11.79
N SER A 34 -15.40 -3.47 -10.65
CA SER A 34 -16.43 -2.53 -10.19
C SER A 34 -15.87 -1.22 -9.65
N GLN A 35 -14.57 -1.15 -9.39
CA GLN A 35 -13.90 -0.01 -8.76
C GLN A 35 -12.59 0.33 -9.46
N GLU A 36 -12.47 0.00 -10.74
CA GLU A 36 -11.26 0.14 -11.57
C GLU A 36 -10.69 1.55 -11.53
N PHE A 37 -11.54 2.59 -11.54
CA PHE A 37 -11.13 4.00 -11.45
C PHE A 37 -10.51 4.41 -10.11
N ASN A 38 -10.62 3.57 -9.07
CA ASN A 38 -10.00 3.79 -7.77
C ASN A 38 -8.67 3.01 -7.64
N LEU A 39 -8.26 2.26 -8.67
CA LEU A 39 -7.09 1.38 -8.66
C LEU A 39 -5.93 1.99 -9.43
N ASP A 40 -5.33 3.05 -8.88
CA ASP A 40 -4.16 3.71 -9.46
C ASP A 40 -2.84 3.27 -8.79
N GLU A 41 -1.74 3.91 -9.18
CA GLU A 41 -0.38 3.62 -8.70
C GLU A 41 -0.14 4.13 -7.27
N ASP A 42 -1.03 4.94 -6.71
CA ASP A 42 -0.87 5.66 -5.44
C ASP A 42 -2.03 5.34 -4.48
N LEU A 43 -2.04 4.14 -3.88
CA LEU A 43 -3.11 3.74 -2.96
C LEU A 43 -2.77 4.00 -1.49
N LEU A 44 -1.52 3.80 -1.11
CA LEU A 44 -1.03 4.02 0.25
C LEU A 44 0.42 4.47 0.19
N GLN A 45 0.75 5.59 0.83
CA GLN A 45 2.14 6.01 0.98
C GLN A 45 2.38 6.69 2.32
N PHE A 46 3.42 6.25 3.03
CA PHE A 46 3.90 6.90 4.25
C PHE A 46 5.39 6.58 4.46
N LYS A 47 6.07 7.39 5.26
CA LYS A 47 7.42 7.05 5.70
C LYS A 47 7.37 6.23 6.98
N LEU A 48 8.13 5.16 6.99
CA LEU A 48 8.38 4.35 8.19
C LEU A 48 9.39 5.03 9.11
N ASP A 49 10.37 5.72 8.51
CA ASP A 49 11.42 6.51 9.15
C ASP A 49 11.96 7.56 8.15
N ASN A 50 13.03 8.29 8.51
CA ASN A 50 13.56 9.38 7.68
C ASN A 50 13.97 8.95 6.25
N GLU A 51 14.40 7.70 6.07
CA GLU A 51 14.95 7.19 4.80
C GLU A 51 14.03 6.19 4.12
N THR A 52 13.12 5.57 4.86
CA THR A 52 12.26 4.48 4.38
C THR A 52 10.84 4.96 4.10
N THR A 53 10.38 4.78 2.86
CA THR A 53 8.98 4.92 2.43
C THR A 53 8.35 3.53 2.29
N ILE A 54 7.12 3.35 2.78
CA ILE A 54 6.24 2.26 2.40
C ILE A 54 5.25 2.79 1.38
N ASP A 55 5.11 2.05 0.29
CA ASP A 55 4.29 2.43 -0.86
C ASP A 55 3.47 1.22 -1.32
N ILE A 56 2.19 1.45 -1.64
CA ILE A 56 1.31 0.47 -2.26
C ILE A 56 0.57 1.14 -3.41
N GLY A 57 0.66 0.52 -4.58
CA GLY A 57 -0.10 0.88 -5.77
C GLY A 57 -0.72 -0.33 -6.44
N TRP A 58 -1.54 -0.10 -7.45
CA TRP A 58 -2.13 -1.11 -8.31
C TRP A 58 -1.58 -1.02 -9.74
N TYR A 59 -1.11 -2.15 -10.27
CA TYR A 59 -0.41 -2.20 -11.56
C TYR A 59 -0.92 -3.32 -12.47
N PRO A 60 -1.22 -3.04 -13.76
CA PRO A 60 -1.31 -1.70 -14.35
C PRO A 60 -2.41 -0.85 -13.72
N SER A 61 -2.21 0.48 -13.67
CA SER A 61 -3.22 1.41 -13.17
C SER A 61 -4.52 1.29 -13.95
N PHE A 62 -5.65 1.31 -13.26
CA PHE A 62 -6.98 1.23 -13.86
C PHE A 62 -7.21 0.00 -14.73
N ASP A 63 -6.55 -1.12 -14.41
CA ASP A 63 -6.80 -2.42 -15.06
C ASP A 63 -7.37 -3.40 -14.04
N ALA A 64 -8.60 -3.87 -14.27
CA ALA A 64 -9.25 -4.85 -13.40
C ALA A 64 -8.48 -6.17 -13.21
N ASN A 65 -7.54 -6.50 -14.10
CA ASN A 65 -6.68 -7.68 -14.02
C ASN A 65 -5.30 -7.40 -13.41
N GLY A 66 -5.08 -6.18 -12.91
CA GLY A 66 -3.86 -5.79 -12.23
C GLY A 66 -3.62 -6.50 -10.89
N ARG A 67 -2.67 -5.99 -10.15
CA ARG A 67 -2.28 -6.48 -8.84
C ARG A 67 -1.74 -5.36 -7.98
N PHE A 68 -1.85 -5.52 -6.66
CA PHE A 68 -1.15 -4.65 -5.74
C PHE A 68 0.36 -4.89 -5.86
N VAL A 69 1.11 -3.80 -5.81
CA VAL A 69 2.56 -3.80 -5.68
C VAL A 69 2.87 -3.11 -4.36
N VAL A 70 3.48 -3.85 -3.42
CA VAL A 70 3.80 -3.39 -2.07
C VAL A 70 5.31 -3.25 -1.96
N GLN A 71 5.78 -2.03 -1.67
CA GLN A 71 7.20 -1.69 -1.75
C GLN A 71 7.72 -1.13 -0.43
N ARG A 72 8.96 -1.51 -0.10
CA ARG A 72 9.80 -0.79 0.86
C ARG A 72 10.87 -0.05 0.08
N ILE A 73 10.78 1.26 0.05
CA ILE A 73 11.68 2.13 -0.72
C ILE A 73 12.63 2.80 0.25
N LYS A 74 13.92 2.67 0.01
CA LYS A 74 14.97 3.29 0.83
C LYS A 74 15.62 4.42 0.06
N ASN A 75 15.95 5.52 0.74
CA ASN A 75 16.63 6.67 0.15
C ASN A 75 15.94 7.24 -1.10
N SER A 76 14.61 7.10 -1.17
CA SER A 76 13.84 7.56 -2.32
C SER A 76 14.26 6.92 -3.66
N ASP A 77 14.73 5.67 -3.64
CA ASP A 77 15.07 4.87 -4.82
C ASP A 77 13.90 3.94 -5.22
N TRP A 78 12.93 4.49 -5.97
CA TRP A 78 11.78 3.72 -6.47
C TRP A 78 12.16 2.70 -7.56
N GLU A 79 13.30 2.88 -8.23
CA GLU A 79 13.78 1.96 -9.26
C GLU A 79 14.36 0.69 -8.64
N ASN A 80 14.89 0.77 -7.41
CA ASN A 80 15.48 -0.35 -6.69
C ASN A 80 14.92 -0.46 -5.26
N PRO A 81 13.64 -0.82 -5.09
CA PRO A 81 13.06 -0.98 -3.77
C PRO A 81 13.74 -2.11 -3.00
N GLU A 82 13.94 -1.92 -1.70
CA GLU A 82 14.55 -2.92 -0.82
C GLU A 82 13.68 -4.19 -0.71
N LYS A 83 12.36 -4.01 -0.79
CA LYS A 83 11.38 -5.11 -0.88
C LYS A 83 10.34 -4.75 -1.93
N TYR A 84 9.94 -5.74 -2.72
CA TYR A 84 8.90 -5.66 -3.75
C TYR A 84 8.04 -6.92 -3.68
N ILE A 85 6.75 -6.76 -3.40
CA ILE A 85 5.81 -7.89 -3.25
C ILE A 85 4.58 -7.63 -4.11
N GLU A 86 4.22 -8.59 -4.95
CA GLU A 86 3.00 -8.55 -5.75
C GLU A 86 1.89 -9.35 -5.07
N VAL A 87 0.70 -8.76 -5.00
CA VAL A 87 -0.46 -9.39 -4.37
C VAL A 87 -1.68 -9.22 -5.26
N LYS A 88 -2.39 -10.32 -5.52
CA LYS A 88 -3.68 -10.26 -6.24
C LYS A 88 -4.75 -9.55 -5.40
N TRP A 89 -5.97 -9.45 -5.91
CA TRP A 89 -7.12 -8.91 -5.17
C TRP A 89 -7.49 -9.78 -3.95
N ASP A 90 -6.72 -9.68 -2.87
CA ASP A 90 -6.88 -10.42 -1.62
C ASP A 90 -6.45 -9.53 -0.45
N LYS A 91 -7.40 -9.17 0.41
CA LYS A 91 -7.18 -8.28 1.55
C LYS A 91 -6.21 -8.87 2.59
N SER A 92 -6.29 -10.18 2.82
CA SER A 92 -5.51 -10.86 3.84
C SER A 92 -4.05 -10.94 3.41
N LEU A 93 -3.81 -11.35 2.16
CA LEU A 93 -2.46 -11.37 1.60
C LEU A 93 -1.86 -9.96 1.49
N LEU A 94 -2.68 -8.95 1.17
CA LEU A 94 -2.21 -7.57 1.10
C LEU A 94 -1.76 -7.06 2.49
N LEU A 95 -2.54 -7.41 3.53
CA LEU A 95 -2.17 -7.10 4.90
C LEU A 95 -0.88 -7.80 5.34
N GLU A 96 -0.69 -9.06 4.95
CA GLU A 96 0.54 -9.81 5.22
C GLU A 96 1.75 -9.18 4.52
N ALA A 97 1.60 -8.78 3.25
CA ALA A 97 2.63 -8.07 2.51
C ALA A 97 2.98 -6.74 3.17
N LEU A 98 1.99 -5.92 3.55
CA LEU A 98 2.19 -4.67 4.27
C LEU A 98 2.98 -4.88 5.58
N LYS A 99 2.59 -5.86 6.39
CA LYS A 99 3.33 -6.20 7.62
C LYS A 99 4.76 -6.63 7.32
N SER A 100 4.97 -7.42 6.27
CA SER A 100 6.29 -7.90 5.86
C SER A 100 7.23 -6.77 5.45
N VAL A 101 6.74 -5.75 4.74
CA VAL A 101 7.56 -4.60 4.33
C VAL A 101 7.82 -3.60 5.46
N MET A 102 6.97 -3.59 6.50
CA MET A 102 7.17 -2.77 7.69
C MET A 102 8.17 -3.36 8.70
N ASN A 103 8.46 -4.67 8.60
CA ASN A 103 9.43 -5.38 9.45
C ASN A 103 10.86 -5.29 8.92
#